data_AF-A0A6G9FQE7-F1
#
_entry.id   AF-A0A6G9FQE7-F1
#
_cell.length_a   1.000
_cell.length_b   1.000
_cell.length_c   1.000
_cell.angle_alpha   90.00
_cell.angle_beta   90.00
_cell.angle_gamma   90.00
#
_symmetry.space_group_name_H-M   'P 1'
#
loop_
_entity.id
_entity.type
_entity.pdbx_description
1 polymer ?
#
loop_
_entity_poly.entity_id
_entity_poly.type
_entity_poly.pdbx_seq_one_letter_code
_entity_poly.pdbx_strand_id
1 'polypeptide(L)'
;MASCSTGDPGRVTRNDPYPYWKKGAGAAEAASFMKIQIPEGASEVKGAVQVNPQEDSYILTFRTDRTTAAQIAKDLRSEDPPAPWKSSFSPKRELFRHLGLAEPQTLKGPLRASVCPPCVEDDRRRKVAWMEIYIENLSSEHARVYLHAF
;
A
#
# COMPACT_ATOMS: atom_id res chain seq x y z
N MET A 1 39.98 38.89 -0.61
CA MET A 1 39.20 37.81 0.02
C MET A 1 38.67 36.93 -1.10
N ALA A 2 39.13 35.67 -1.16
CA ALA A 2 38.87 34.75 -2.26
C ALA A 2 37.46 34.16 -2.18
N SER A 3 36.78 34.12 -3.33
CA SER A 3 35.51 33.46 -3.56
C SER A 3 35.75 31.96 -3.71
N CYS A 4 35.00 31.13 -2.97
CA CYS A 4 34.97 29.68 -3.18
C CYS A 4 33.54 29.26 -3.52
N SER A 5 33.31 29.07 -4.81
CA SER A 5 32.15 28.36 -5.35
C SER A 5 32.31 26.86 -5.06
N THR A 6 31.48 26.30 -4.20
CA THR A 6 31.26 24.86 -4.12
C THR A 6 30.03 24.54 -4.98
N GLY A 7 30.26 23.92 -6.12
CA GLY A 7 29.20 23.39 -6.98
C GLY A 7 28.36 22.38 -6.21
N ASP A 8 27.05 22.62 -6.21
CA ASP A 8 26.04 21.70 -5.68
C ASP A 8 26.06 20.42 -6.55
N PRO A 9 26.31 19.23 -5.97
CA PRO A 9 26.30 17.98 -6.71
C PRO A 9 24.87 17.67 -7.12
N GLY A 10 24.51 18.05 -8.34
CA GLY A 10 23.38 17.48 -9.07
C GLY A 10 22.04 17.63 -8.35
N ARG A 11 21.50 18.84 -8.34
CA ARG A 11 20.06 19.04 -8.22
C ARG A 11 19.39 18.31 -9.37
N VAL A 12 19.00 17.04 -9.16
CA VAL A 12 18.17 16.29 -10.10
C VAL A 12 16.89 17.11 -10.24
N THR A 13 16.77 17.82 -11.36
CA THR A 13 15.54 18.47 -11.78
C THR A 13 14.53 17.35 -12.04
N ARG A 14 13.79 17.01 -10.98
CA ARG A 14 12.66 16.09 -11.04
C ARG A 14 11.59 16.80 -11.86
N ASN A 15 11.51 16.47 -13.15
CA ASN A 15 10.71 17.19 -14.14
C ASN A 15 9.19 16.96 -14.02
N ASP A 16 8.76 16.01 -13.20
CA ASP A 16 7.33 15.67 -13.08
C ASP A 16 6.68 16.41 -11.89
N PRO A 17 5.55 17.11 -12.11
CA PRO A 17 4.78 17.68 -11.02
C PRO A 17 4.17 16.56 -10.16
N TYR A 18 4.13 16.77 -8.85
CA TYR A 18 3.49 15.84 -7.92
C TYR A 18 1.95 15.85 -8.04
N PRO A 19 1.28 14.71 -7.74
CA PRO A 19 1.85 13.39 -7.53
C PRO A 19 2.20 12.71 -8.87
N TYR A 20 3.21 11.84 -8.87
CA TYR A 20 3.54 11.02 -10.04
C TYR A 20 3.81 9.57 -9.64
N TRP A 21 3.59 8.64 -10.57
CA TRP A 21 3.89 7.22 -10.35
C TRP A 21 5.36 6.95 -10.65
N LYS A 22 6.08 6.37 -9.69
CA LYS A 22 7.51 6.06 -9.82
C LYS A 22 7.72 5.02 -10.92
N LYS A 23 8.42 5.41 -11.99
CA LYS A 23 8.73 4.51 -13.11
C LYS A 23 9.55 3.31 -12.63
N GLY A 24 9.11 2.11 -12.99
CA GLY A 24 9.78 0.85 -12.64
C GLY A 24 9.51 0.35 -11.23
N ALA A 25 8.81 1.11 -10.38
CA ALA A 25 8.37 0.63 -9.09
C ALA A 25 7.16 -0.31 -9.26
N GLY A 26 7.17 -1.43 -8.54
CA GLY A 26 6.18 -2.50 -8.70
C GLY A 26 5.84 -3.20 -7.39
N ALA A 27 5.20 -4.37 -7.50
CA ALA A 27 4.76 -5.15 -6.34
C ALA A 27 5.90 -5.50 -5.37
N ALA A 28 7.09 -5.85 -5.88
CA ALA A 28 8.24 -6.18 -5.04
C ALA A 28 8.70 -5.00 -4.16
N GLU A 29 8.69 -3.79 -4.72
CA GLU A 29 9.06 -2.58 -3.99
C GLU A 29 8.01 -2.23 -2.93
N ALA A 30 6.72 -2.26 -3.30
CA ALA A 30 5.62 -2.04 -2.36
C ALA A 30 5.62 -3.06 -1.21
N ALA A 31 5.79 -4.35 -1.53
CA ALA A 31 5.88 -5.42 -0.54
C ALA A 31 7.10 -5.24 0.40
N SER A 32 8.25 -4.84 -0.16
CA SER A 32 9.48 -4.60 0.61
C SER A 32 9.36 -3.42 1.57
N PHE A 33 8.69 -2.34 1.16
CA PHE A 33 8.39 -1.20 2.03
C PHE A 33 7.45 -1.62 3.17
N MET A 34 6.33 -2.27 2.83
CA MET A 34 5.30 -2.70 3.78
C MET A 34 5.73 -3.87 4.68
N LYS A 35 6.86 -4.53 4.38
CA LYS A 35 7.27 -5.81 5.00
C LYS A 35 6.16 -6.85 4.91
N ILE A 36 5.61 -7.01 3.71
CA ILE A 36 4.61 -8.02 3.39
C ILE A 36 5.29 -9.10 2.58
N GLN A 37 5.20 -10.34 3.04
CA GLN A 37 5.55 -11.49 2.24
C GLN A 37 4.37 -11.79 1.31
N ILE A 38 4.57 -11.63 0.00
CA ILE A 38 3.57 -12.08 -0.97
C ILE A 38 3.51 -13.61 -0.88
N PRO A 39 2.33 -14.21 -0.63
CA PRO A 39 2.22 -15.66 -0.47
C PRO A 39 2.69 -16.42 -1.71
N GLU A 40 3.25 -17.61 -1.49
CA GLU A 40 3.50 -18.55 -2.58
C GLU A 40 2.17 -18.93 -3.26
N GLY A 41 2.16 -18.98 -4.58
CA GLY A 41 0.95 -19.23 -5.36
C GLY A 41 -0.01 -18.03 -5.48
N ALA A 42 0.33 -16.87 -4.92
CA ALA A 42 -0.45 -15.66 -5.15
C ALA A 42 -0.45 -15.30 -6.64
N SER A 43 -1.63 -14.96 -7.15
CA SER A 43 -1.83 -14.59 -8.56
C SER A 43 -2.24 -13.13 -8.70
N GLU A 44 -2.15 -12.60 -9.92
CA GLU A 44 -2.49 -11.19 -10.23
C GLU A 44 -1.79 -10.19 -9.30
N VAL A 45 -0.52 -10.48 -8.99
CA VAL A 45 0.32 -9.67 -8.13
C VAL A 45 0.65 -8.36 -8.84
N LYS A 46 0.17 -7.24 -8.30
CA LYS A 46 0.40 -5.89 -8.82
C LYS A 46 0.76 -4.95 -7.69
N GLY A 47 1.55 -3.93 -7.99
CA GLY A 47 1.84 -2.87 -7.05
C GLY A 47 2.47 -1.68 -7.74
N ALA A 48 2.50 -0.55 -7.06
CA ALA A 48 3.07 0.69 -7.54
C ALA A 48 3.44 1.61 -6.37
N VAL A 49 4.21 2.65 -6.67
CA VAL A 49 4.58 3.69 -5.73
C VAL A 49 4.19 5.04 -6.33
N GLN A 50 3.29 5.76 -5.66
CA GLN A 50 2.97 7.14 -5.97
C GLN A 50 3.87 8.03 -5.13
N VAL A 51 4.71 8.81 -5.78
CA VAL A 51 5.55 9.79 -5.09
C VAL A 51 4.71 11.02 -4.82
N ASN A 52 4.70 11.49 -3.56
CA ASN A 52 3.93 12.66 -3.13
C ASN A 52 4.84 13.73 -2.50
N PRO A 53 4.34 14.96 -2.26
CA PRO A 53 5.15 16.01 -1.63
C PRO A 53 5.55 15.72 -0.17
N GLN A 54 4.75 14.95 0.56
CA GLN A 54 4.99 14.63 1.98
C GLN A 54 5.46 13.19 2.16
N GLU A 55 4.62 12.22 1.80
CA GLU A 55 4.90 10.78 2.00
C GLU A 55 4.46 9.99 0.77
N ASP A 56 5.37 9.15 0.27
CA ASP A 56 5.09 8.29 -0.87
C ASP A 56 4.05 7.24 -0.51
N SER A 57 3.06 7.03 -1.37
CA SER A 57 2.04 6.01 -1.18
C SER A 57 2.44 4.73 -1.91
N TYR A 58 2.55 3.64 -1.17
CA TYR A 58 2.81 2.31 -1.69
C TYR A 58 1.50 1.55 -1.78
N ILE A 59 1.22 0.93 -2.92
CA ILE A 59 0.07 0.06 -3.10
C ILE A 59 0.50 -1.33 -3.57
N LEU A 60 -0.15 -2.35 -3.02
CA LEU A 60 0.08 -3.75 -3.33
C LEU A 60 -1.27 -4.48 -3.39
N THR A 61 -1.42 -5.39 -4.34
CA THR A 61 -2.60 -6.25 -4.44
C THR A 61 -2.25 -7.57 -5.09
N PHE A 62 -2.95 -8.61 -4.65
CA PHE A 62 -2.82 -9.96 -5.19
C PHE A 62 -4.04 -10.79 -4.81
N ARG A 63 -4.27 -11.87 -5.54
CA ARG A 63 -5.26 -12.90 -5.22
C ARG A 63 -4.59 -14.05 -4.48
N THR A 64 -5.26 -14.54 -3.44
CA THR A 64 -4.83 -15.68 -2.62
C THR A 64 -6.05 -16.39 -2.06
N ASP A 65 -5.87 -17.45 -1.27
CA ASP A 65 -6.95 -18.06 -0.51
C ASP A 65 -7.37 -17.18 0.69
N ARG A 66 -8.61 -17.36 1.16
CA ARG A 66 -9.17 -16.53 2.25
C ARG A 66 -8.45 -16.73 3.58
N THR A 67 -7.92 -17.91 3.85
CA THR A 67 -7.19 -18.19 5.08
C THR A 67 -5.89 -17.38 5.11
N THR A 68 -5.14 -17.39 4.01
CA THR A 68 -3.94 -16.59 3.84
C THR A 68 -4.23 -15.09 3.90
N ALA A 69 -5.31 -14.62 3.26
CA ALA A 69 -5.73 -13.22 3.34
C ALA A 69 -6.01 -12.79 4.80
N ALA A 70 -6.71 -13.63 5.57
CA ALA A 70 -6.98 -13.36 6.98
C ALA A 70 -5.71 -13.40 7.84
N GLN A 71 -4.77 -14.30 7.56
CA GLN A 71 -3.47 -14.34 8.23
C GLN A 71 -2.64 -13.07 7.99
N ILE A 72 -2.64 -12.55 6.76
CA ILE A 72 -1.97 -11.28 6.44
C ILE A 72 -2.59 -10.14 7.26
N ALA A 73 -3.93 -10.04 7.31
CA ALA A 73 -4.59 -9.03 8.13
C ALA A 73 -4.27 -9.15 9.62
N LYS A 74 -4.13 -10.37 10.13
CA LYS A 74 -3.71 -10.61 11.52
C LYS A 74 -2.25 -10.21 11.75
N ASP A 75 -1.35 -10.44 10.80
CA ASP A 75 0.07 -10.04 10.90
C ASP A 75 0.29 -8.53 10.88
N LEU A 76 -0.69 -7.74 10.40
CA LEU A 76 -0.67 -6.28 10.55
C LEU A 76 -0.80 -5.84 12.02
N ARG A 77 -1.33 -6.70 12.92
CA ARG A 77 -1.55 -6.38 14.34
C ARG A 77 -2.38 -5.11 14.55
N SER A 78 -3.37 -4.89 13.68
CA SER A 78 -4.36 -3.85 13.90
C SER A 78 -5.03 -4.05 15.27
N GLU A 79 -5.24 -2.96 16.00
CA GLU A 79 -5.93 -2.99 17.30
C GLU A 79 -7.35 -3.55 17.15
N ASP A 80 -8.02 -3.19 16.06
CA ASP A 80 -9.34 -3.69 15.70
C ASP A 80 -9.26 -4.84 14.68
N PRO A 81 -10.08 -5.90 14.83
CA PRO A 81 -10.14 -6.96 13.84
C PRO A 81 -10.72 -6.44 12.50
N PRO A 82 -10.39 -7.08 11.36
CA PRO A 82 -10.98 -6.72 10.08
C PRO A 82 -12.51 -6.77 10.11
N ALA A 83 -13.14 -5.64 9.82
CA ALA A 83 -14.59 -5.50 9.86
C ALA A 83 -15.14 -5.11 8.48
N PRO A 84 -16.39 -5.49 8.14
CA PRO A 84 -17.02 -5.06 6.90
C PRO A 84 -17.02 -3.53 6.78
N TRP A 85 -16.43 -3.02 5.71
CA TRP A 85 -16.44 -1.62 5.38
C TRP A 85 -17.81 -1.21 4.85
N LYS A 86 -18.42 -0.21 5.51
CA LYS A 86 -19.76 0.31 5.19
C LYS A 86 -19.72 1.76 4.68
N SER A 87 -18.61 2.21 4.08
CA SER A 87 -18.54 3.62 3.67
C SER A 87 -19.47 3.92 2.50
N SER A 88 -20.23 4.99 2.68
CA SER A 88 -21.02 5.68 1.66
C SER A 88 -20.25 6.82 0.96
N PHE A 89 -18.94 6.98 1.25
CA PHE A 89 -18.13 8.06 0.71
C PHE A 89 -17.26 7.63 -0.47
N SER A 90 -17.16 8.52 -1.45
CA SER A 90 -16.26 8.35 -2.59
C SER A 90 -14.80 8.27 -2.13
N PRO A 91 -13.96 7.43 -2.75
CA PRO A 91 -12.53 7.36 -2.44
C PRO A 91 -11.90 8.75 -2.59
N LYS A 92 -11.13 9.20 -1.59
CA LYS A 92 -10.43 10.49 -1.66
C LYS A 92 -9.31 10.50 -2.73
N ARG A 93 -8.83 9.32 -3.11
CA ARG A 93 -7.77 9.11 -4.12
C ARG A 93 -8.05 7.80 -4.88
N GLU A 94 -7.79 7.81 -6.17
CA GLU A 94 -7.90 6.63 -7.03
C GLU A 94 -6.52 5.97 -7.19
N LEU A 95 -6.11 5.20 -6.18
CA LEU A 95 -4.80 4.55 -6.17
C LEU A 95 -4.83 3.23 -6.95
N PHE A 96 -5.79 2.34 -6.66
CA PHE A 96 -5.86 1.02 -7.29
C PHE A 96 -6.37 1.06 -8.73
N ARG A 97 -7.05 2.13 -9.15
CA ARG A 97 -7.37 2.39 -10.56
C ARG A 97 -6.11 2.46 -11.43
N HIS A 98 -4.98 2.95 -10.89
CA HIS A 98 -3.70 2.93 -11.60
C HIS A 98 -3.24 1.50 -11.97
N LEU A 99 -3.62 0.50 -11.17
CA LEU A 99 -3.34 -0.92 -11.43
C LEU A 99 -4.41 -1.59 -12.30
N GLY A 100 -5.38 -0.82 -12.80
CA GLY A 100 -6.54 -1.30 -13.56
C GLY A 100 -7.57 -2.06 -12.71
N LEU A 101 -7.72 -1.67 -11.43
CA LEU A 101 -8.64 -2.30 -10.48
C LEU A 101 -9.65 -1.29 -9.94
N ALA A 102 -10.77 -1.78 -9.42
CA ALA A 102 -11.68 -0.94 -8.64
C ALA A 102 -11.03 -0.54 -7.31
N GLU A 103 -11.37 0.65 -6.81
CA GLU A 103 -10.95 1.07 -5.48
C GLU A 103 -11.64 0.20 -4.43
N PRO A 104 -10.92 -0.30 -3.40
CA PRO A 104 -11.50 -1.21 -2.43
C PRO A 104 -12.68 -0.57 -1.69
N GLN A 105 -12.68 0.75 -1.49
CA GLN A 105 -13.78 1.47 -0.83
C GLN A 105 -15.09 1.46 -1.65
N THR A 106 -15.03 1.14 -2.94
CA THR A 106 -16.21 1.03 -3.82
C THR A 106 -16.76 -0.40 -3.91
N LEU A 107 -16.05 -1.38 -3.36
CA LEU A 107 -16.46 -2.78 -3.37
C LEU A 107 -17.59 -3.03 -2.38
N LYS A 108 -18.41 -4.06 -2.65
CA LYS A 108 -19.53 -4.43 -1.79
C LYS A 108 -19.04 -5.21 -0.57
N GLY A 109 -18.91 -4.52 0.56
CA GLY A 109 -18.62 -5.12 1.88
C GLY A 109 -17.24 -5.78 2.02
N PRO A 110 -16.14 -5.19 1.52
CA PRO A 110 -14.81 -5.70 1.80
C PRO A 110 -14.54 -5.64 3.30
N LEU A 111 -13.77 -6.58 3.85
CA LEU A 111 -13.25 -6.45 5.20
C LEU A 111 -12.12 -5.43 5.19
N ARG A 112 -12.07 -4.53 6.17
CA ARG A 112 -11.01 -3.53 6.32
C ARG A 112 -10.40 -3.61 7.70
N ALA A 113 -9.08 -3.49 7.75
CA ALA A 113 -8.33 -3.15 8.97
C ALA A 113 -7.28 -2.08 8.64
N SER A 114 -6.87 -1.34 9.66
CA SER A 114 -5.84 -0.31 9.54
C SER A 114 -4.96 -0.28 10.78
N VAL A 115 -3.69 0.04 10.63
CA VAL A 115 -2.74 0.04 11.73
C VAL A 115 -1.73 1.17 11.58
N CYS A 116 -1.34 1.73 12.71
CA CYS A 116 -0.12 2.53 12.87
C CYS A 116 0.95 1.59 13.44
N PRO A 117 1.91 1.08 12.63
CA PRO A 117 2.90 0.13 13.12
C PRO A 117 3.71 0.62 14.32
N PRO A 118 4.12 1.90 14.41
CA PRO A 118 4.76 2.43 15.61
C PRO A 118 3.87 2.41 16.87
N CYS A 119 2.56 2.54 16.72
CA CYS A 119 1.60 2.57 17.84
C CYS A 119 1.39 1.18 18.47
N VAL A 120 1.60 0.12 17.70
CA VAL A 120 1.49 -1.29 18.14
C VAL A 120 2.85 -1.97 18.30
N GLU A 121 3.92 -1.18 18.37
CA GLU A 121 5.30 -1.65 18.57
C GLU A 121 5.74 -2.70 17.54
N ASP A 122 5.28 -2.61 16.28
CA ASP A 122 5.76 -3.48 15.19
C ASP A 122 7.09 -2.95 14.63
N ASP A 123 8.19 -3.29 15.30
CA ASP A 123 9.56 -2.90 14.96
C ASP A 123 9.97 -3.23 13.52
N ARG A 124 9.37 -4.27 12.93
CA ARG A 124 9.62 -4.66 11.52
C ARG A 124 9.24 -3.53 10.58
N ARG A 125 8.18 -2.80 10.92
CA ARG A 125 7.52 -1.78 10.10
C ARG A 125 7.62 -0.37 10.70
N ARG A 126 8.60 -0.12 11.57
CA ARG A 126 8.81 1.18 12.24
C ARG A 126 8.96 2.41 11.31
N LYS A 127 9.22 2.19 10.01
CA LYS A 127 9.34 3.24 8.99
C LYS A 127 8.04 3.49 8.21
N VAL A 128 7.01 2.71 8.47
CA VAL A 128 5.69 2.85 7.85
C VAL A 128 4.82 3.60 8.84
N ALA A 129 4.33 4.79 8.45
CA ALA A 129 3.52 5.62 9.33
C ALA A 129 2.12 5.05 9.47
N TRP A 130 1.57 4.51 8.38
CA TRP A 130 0.23 3.92 8.37
C TRP A 130 0.11 2.79 7.35
N MET A 131 -0.71 1.79 7.68
CA MET A 131 -1.10 0.72 6.74
C MET A 131 -2.61 0.49 6.77
N GLU A 132 -3.17 0.23 5.61
CA GLU A 132 -4.53 -0.26 5.44
C GLU A 132 -4.52 -1.57 4.64
N ILE A 133 -5.37 -2.50 5.06
CA ILE A 133 -5.69 -3.69 4.30
C ILE A 133 -7.19 -3.74 4.02
N TYR A 134 -7.54 -4.09 2.78
CA TYR A 134 -8.89 -4.46 2.39
C TYR A 134 -8.88 -5.88 1.82
N ILE A 135 -9.87 -6.68 2.19
CA ILE A 135 -10.07 -8.04 1.71
C ILE A 135 -11.40 -8.11 0.99
N GLU A 136 -11.34 -8.34 -0.32
CA GLU A 136 -12.49 -8.65 -1.17
C GLU A 136 -12.65 -10.17 -1.25
N ASN A 137 -13.76 -10.71 -0.75
CA ASN A 137 -14.08 -12.12 -0.95
C ASN A 137 -14.56 -12.31 -2.40
N LEU A 138 -13.77 -13.02 -3.21
CA LEU A 138 -14.09 -13.32 -4.61
C LEU A 138 -14.95 -14.58 -4.74
N SER A 139 -14.77 -15.54 -3.84
CA SER A 139 -15.54 -16.78 -3.73
C SER A 139 -15.50 -17.32 -2.29
N SER A 140 -15.97 -18.56 -2.06
CA SER A 140 -15.84 -19.21 -0.75
C SER A 140 -14.39 -19.49 -0.36
N GLU A 141 -13.50 -19.68 -1.36
CA GLU A 141 -12.09 -20.08 -1.16
C GLU A 141 -11.10 -18.95 -1.41
N HIS A 142 -11.42 -18.03 -2.33
CA HIS A 142 -10.46 -17.02 -2.80
C HIS A 142 -10.82 -15.60 -2.37
N ALA A 143 -9.79 -14.81 -2.12
CA ALA A 143 -9.88 -13.39 -1.85
C ALA A 143 -8.86 -12.59 -2.66
N ARG A 144 -9.15 -11.31 -2.87
CA ARG A 144 -8.16 -10.32 -3.25
C ARG A 144 -7.80 -9.47 -2.04
N VAL A 145 -6.50 -9.33 -1.82
CA VAL A 145 -5.93 -8.42 -0.84
C VAL A 145 -5.58 -7.11 -1.52
N TYR A 146 -5.94 -6.00 -0.90
CA TYR A 146 -5.52 -4.65 -1.28
C TYR A 146 -4.78 -4.06 -0.07
N LEU A 147 -3.55 -3.61 -0.26
CA LEU A 147 -2.72 -3.00 0.76
C LEU A 147 -2.30 -1.60 0.32
N HIS A 148 -2.41 -0.64 1.23
CA HIS A 148 -1.97 0.72 1.04
C HIS A 148 -1.15 1.15 2.26
N ALA A 149 0.00 1.79 2.04
CA ALA A 149 0.86 2.26 3.11
C ALA A 149 1.58 3.55 2.71
N PHE A 150 1.99 4.32 3.71
CA PHE A 150 2.84 5.50 3.58
C PHE A 150 3.64 5.70 4.87
#